data_AF-A0A9E3M4Z0-F1
#
_entry.id   AF-A0A9E3M4Z0-F1
#
_cell.length_a   1.000
_cell.length_b   1.000
_cell.length_c   1.000
_cell.angle_alpha   90.00
_cell.angle_beta   90.00
_cell.angle_gamma   90.00
#
_symmetry.space_group_name_H-M   'P 1'
#
loop_
_entity.id
_entity.type
_entity.pdbx_description
1 polymer ?
#
loop_
_entity_poly.entity_id
_entity_poly.type
_entity_poly.pdbx_seq_one_letter_code
_entity_poly.pdbx_strand_id
1 'polypeptide(L)'
;MSKVEKFRRDIEDRYAQHPTGGGGSFGEIICFELHSQPVNPRMTCRSSTGFSTGLTFRELAEKWGVSVSFLGELIADHCAKLD
;
A
#
# COMPACT_ATOMS: atom_id res chain seq x y z
N MET A 1 -1.19 18.63 11.93
CA MET A 1 -1.26 17.32 11.26
C MET A 1 -1.81 17.51 9.86
N SER A 2 -1.00 17.25 8.84
CA SER A 2 -1.35 17.40 7.43
C SER A 2 -2.42 16.39 7.00
N LYS A 3 -3.05 16.61 5.83
CA LYS A 3 -4.02 15.65 5.26
C LYS A 3 -3.37 14.28 5.00
N VAL A 4 -2.11 14.28 4.57
CA VAL A 4 -1.29 13.08 4.33
C VAL A 4 -1.03 12.33 5.64
N GLU A 5 -0.60 13.03 6.69
CA GLU A 5 -0.32 12.41 7.99
C GLU A 5 -1.56 11.78 8.62
N LYS A 6 -2.70 12.47 8.55
CA LYS A 6 -3.97 11.92 9.03
C LYS A 6 -4.32 10.63 8.30
N PHE A 7 -4.23 10.64 6.97
CA PHE A 7 -4.59 9.47 6.17
C PHE A 7 -3.63 8.28 6.40
N ARG A 8 -2.34 8.53 6.58
CA ARG A 8 -1.38 7.48 6.94
C ARG A 8 -1.75 6.80 8.26
N ARG A 9 -2.06 7.59 9.29
CA ARG A 9 -2.52 7.04 10.58
C ARG A 9 -3.82 6.26 10.43
N ASP A 10 -4.78 6.79 9.67
CA ASP A 10 -6.04 6.10 9.42
C ASP A 10 -5.85 4.76 8.65
N ILE A 11 -4.81 4.65 7.81
CA ILE A 11 -4.42 3.38 7.18
C ILE A 11 -3.87 2.41 8.23
N GLU A 12 -2.89 2.84 9.02
CA GLU A 12 -2.28 2.02 10.07
C GLU A 12 -3.32 1.50 11.06
N ASP A 13 -4.24 2.37 11.50
CA ASP A 13 -5.34 2.01 12.41
C ASP A 13 -6.29 0.96 11.80
N ARG A 14 -6.63 1.10 10.50
CA ARG A 14 -7.49 0.13 9.80
C ARG A 14 -6.81 -1.24 9.66
N TYR A 15 -5.52 -1.26 9.33
CA TYR A 15 -4.77 -2.51 9.15
C TYR A 15 -4.40 -3.15 10.48
N ALA A 16 -4.28 -2.38 11.56
CA ALA A 16 -4.13 -2.93 12.92
C ALA A 16 -5.38 -3.72 13.37
N GLN A 17 -6.57 -3.31 12.94
CA GLN A 17 -7.84 -4.02 13.21
C GLN A 17 -8.01 -5.29 12.36
N HIS A 18 -7.38 -5.31 11.18
CA HIS A 18 -7.44 -6.43 10.24
C HIS A 18 -6.02 -6.79 9.74
N PRO A 19 -5.19 -7.43 10.57
CA PRO A 19 -3.79 -7.68 10.25
C PRO A 19 -3.65 -8.53 8.99
N THR A 20 -2.84 -8.06 8.05
CA THR A 20 -2.62 -8.74 6.78
C THR A 20 -1.35 -9.59 6.75
N GLY A 21 -0.64 -9.68 7.87
CA GLY A 21 0.64 -10.40 8.00
C GLY A 21 1.87 -9.61 7.52
N GLY A 22 1.65 -8.48 6.83
CA GLY A 22 2.65 -7.39 6.78
C GLY A 22 2.63 -6.63 8.11
N GLY A 23 3.77 -6.09 8.56
CA GLY A 23 3.85 -5.33 9.81
C GLY A 23 2.92 -4.11 9.85
N GLY A 24 2.86 -3.44 11.01
CA GLY A 24 1.84 -2.43 11.31
C GLY A 24 2.14 -1.02 10.79
N SER A 25 3.35 -0.75 10.32
CA SER A 25 3.70 0.59 9.83
C SER A 25 3.17 0.83 8.41
N PHE A 26 2.94 2.09 8.07
CA PHE A 26 2.49 2.48 6.73
C PHE A 26 3.39 1.93 5.61
N GLY A 27 4.71 1.91 5.83
CA GLY A 27 5.66 1.37 4.86
C GLY A 27 5.49 -0.12 4.62
N GLU A 28 5.33 -0.89 5.70
CA GLU A 28 5.09 -2.33 5.62
C GLU A 28 3.75 -2.65 4.96
N ILE A 29 2.71 -1.87 5.26
CA ILE A 29 1.38 -2.00 4.64
C ILE A 29 1.46 -1.72 3.14
N ILE A 30 2.11 -0.62 2.72
CA ILE A 30 2.32 -0.28 1.30
C ILE A 30 3.05 -1.41 0.58
N CYS A 31 4.16 -1.89 1.16
CA CYS A 31 4.94 -2.98 0.59
C CYS A 31 4.11 -4.26 0.43
N PHE A 32 3.33 -4.63 1.45
CA PHE A 32 2.45 -5.78 1.39
C PHE A 32 1.39 -5.64 0.28
N GLU A 33 0.73 -4.49 0.18
CA GLU A 33 -0.27 -4.21 -0.83
C GLU A 33 0.28 -4.28 -2.26
N LEU A 34 1.47 -3.71 -2.48
CA LEU A 34 2.08 -3.64 -3.81
C LEU A 34 2.81 -4.92 -4.23
N HIS A 35 3.18 -5.81 -3.29
CA HIS A 35 4.03 -6.96 -3.59
C HIS A 35 3.49 -8.33 -3.17
N SER A 36 2.50 -8.41 -2.28
CA SER A 36 2.21 -9.67 -1.57
C SER A 36 0.73 -9.99 -1.38
N GLN A 37 -0.16 -9.53 -2.27
CA GLN A 37 -1.60 -9.75 -2.12
C GLN A 37 -2.01 -11.16 -2.58
N PRO A 38 -2.64 -11.98 -1.73
CA PRO A 38 -3.03 -13.34 -2.11
C PRO A 38 -4.15 -13.40 -3.16
N VAL A 39 -4.81 -12.27 -3.44
CA VAL A 39 -5.94 -12.17 -4.38
C VAL A 39 -5.67 -11.02 -5.35
N ASN A 40 -4.92 -11.28 -6.42
CA ASN A 40 -4.79 -10.36 -7.55
C ASN A 40 -5.20 -11.05 -8.86
N PRO A 41 -6.14 -10.48 -9.64
CA PRO A 41 -6.51 -11.01 -10.96
C PRO A 41 -5.34 -11.21 -11.92
N ARG A 42 -4.22 -10.51 -11.70
CA ARG A 42 -2.97 -10.57 -12.46
C ARG A 42 -1.95 -11.53 -11.89
N MET A 43 -2.35 -12.44 -10.99
CA MET A 43 -1.49 -13.52 -10.46
C MET A 43 -0.84 -14.40 -11.56
N THR A 44 -1.21 -14.24 -12.84
CA THR A 44 -0.59 -14.90 -13.98
C THR A 44 0.64 -14.16 -14.55
N CYS A 45 0.91 -12.93 -14.13
CA CYS A 45 2.09 -12.16 -14.57
C CYS A 45 3.35 -12.67 -13.84
N ARG A 46 4.14 -13.49 -14.55
CA ARG A 46 5.43 -14.01 -14.08
C ARG A 46 6.50 -12.91 -14.12
N SER A 47 7.04 -12.54 -12.96
CA SER A 47 8.27 -11.77 -12.82
C SER A 47 9.49 -12.71 -12.83
N SER A 48 10.70 -12.14 -12.88
CA SER A 48 11.96 -12.88 -12.78
C SER A 48 12.14 -13.65 -11.46
N THR A 49 11.33 -13.38 -10.44
CA THR A 49 11.41 -14.01 -9.10
C THR A 49 10.16 -14.78 -8.68
N GLY A 50 9.11 -14.84 -9.51
CA GLY A 50 7.86 -15.53 -9.16
C GLY A 50 6.64 -14.97 -9.89
N PHE A 51 5.45 -15.13 -9.30
CA PHE A 51 4.25 -14.41 -9.76
C PHE A 51 4.14 -13.08 -9.02
N SER A 52 3.81 -12.00 -9.74
CA SER A 52 3.47 -10.73 -9.08
C SER A 52 2.07 -10.85 -8.48
N THR A 53 1.99 -10.85 -7.16
CA THR A 53 0.73 -11.02 -6.45
C THR A 53 0.16 -9.70 -5.93
N GLY A 54 0.94 -8.62 -5.84
CA GLY A 54 0.49 -7.33 -5.30
C GLY A 54 -0.24 -6.42 -6.30
N LEU A 55 -1.02 -5.47 -5.78
CA LEU A 55 -1.84 -4.51 -6.53
C LEU A 55 -0.99 -3.49 -7.30
N THR A 56 -1.53 -2.98 -8.40
CA THR A 56 -1.02 -1.74 -8.99
C THR A 56 -1.44 -0.51 -8.19
N PHE A 57 -0.74 0.61 -8.41
CA PHE A 57 -1.12 1.90 -7.81
C PHE A 57 -2.57 2.29 -8.06
N ARG A 58 -3.13 1.95 -9.23
CA ARG A 58 -4.53 2.24 -9.55
C ARG A 58 -5.49 1.43 -8.69
N GLU A 59 -5.26 0.12 -8.58
CA GLU A 59 -6.08 -0.78 -7.77
C GLU A 59 -5.95 -0.46 -6.28
N LEU A 60 -4.74 -0.12 -5.82
CA LEU A 60 -4.52 0.29 -4.44
C LEU A 60 -5.23 1.62 -4.12
N ALA A 61 -5.15 2.60 -5.02
CA ALA A 61 -5.86 3.87 -4.87
C ALA A 61 -7.38 3.66 -4.81
N GLU A 62 -7.92 2.79 -5.67
CA GLU A 62 -9.33 2.40 -5.65
C GLU A 62 -9.70 1.70 -4.33
N LYS A 63 -8.92 0.71 -3.88
CA LYS A 63 -9.12 0.00 -2.61
C LYS A 63 -9.14 0.95 -1.41
N TRP A 64 -8.29 1.96 -1.42
CA TRP A 64 -8.20 2.95 -0.35
C TRP A 64 -9.14 4.15 -0.50
N GLY A 65 -9.92 4.21 -1.59
CA GLY A 65 -10.85 5.30 -1.85
C GLY A 65 -10.18 6.66 -2.08
N VAL A 66 -9.00 6.67 -2.71
CA VAL A 66 -8.22 7.88 -2.98
C VAL A 66 -7.86 8.01 -4.46
N SER A 67 -7.40 9.19 -4.88
CA SER A 67 -6.84 9.37 -6.22
C SER A 67 -5.43 8.78 -6.30
N VAL A 68 -5.01 8.36 -7.49
CA VAL A 68 -3.64 7.87 -7.75
C VAL A 68 -2.60 8.96 -7.44
N SER A 69 -2.90 10.22 -7.75
CA SER A 69 -2.04 11.35 -7.42
C SER A 69 -1.84 11.49 -5.90
N PHE A 70 -2.91 11.37 -5.12
CA PHE A 70 -2.81 11.43 -3.66
C PHE A 70 -2.05 10.22 -3.10
N LEU A 71 -2.24 9.02 -3.67
CA LEU A 71 -1.40 7.86 -3.32
C LEU A 71 0.09 8.13 -3.57
N GLY A 72 0.43 8.80 -4.68
CA GLY A 72 1.78 9.24 -4.98
C GLY A 72 2.33 10.21 -3.92
N GLU A 73 1.52 11.18 -3.47
CA GLU A 73 1.90 12.10 -2.38
C GLU A 73 2.15 11.36 -1.06
N LEU A 74 1.32 10.37 -0.71
CA LEU A 74 1.50 9.55 0.50
C LEU A 74 2.83 8.78 0.47
N ILE A 75 3.17 8.18 -0.68
CA ILE A 75 4.42 7.44 -0.86
C ILE A 75 5.61 8.40 -0.79
N ALA A 76 5.54 9.54 -1.48
CA ALA A 76 6.59 10.53 -1.47
C ALA A 76 6.85 11.10 -0.07
N ASP A 77 5.81 11.47 0.68
CA ASP A 77 5.92 11.89 2.08
C ASP A 77 6.54 10.81 2.96
N HIS A 78 6.23 9.53 2.72
CA HIS A 78 6.86 8.45 3.45
C HIS A 78 8.34 8.32 3.15
N CYS A 79 8.73 8.30 1.88
CA CYS A 79 10.13 8.24 1.47
C CYS A 79 10.94 9.42 2.02
N ALA A 80 10.39 10.64 1.98
CA ALA A 80 11.06 11.82 2.50
C ALA A 80 11.30 11.81 4.02
N LYS A 81 10.63 10.91 4.76
CA LYS A 81 10.79 10.73 6.22
C LYS A 81 11.69 9.54 6.58
N LEU A 82 12.17 8.78 5.59
CA LEU A 82 13.11 7.67 5.78
C LEU A 82 14.57 8.12 5.70
N ASP A 83 14.82 9.30 5.11
CA ASP A 83 16.11 10.01 5.12
C ASP A 83 16.31 10.84 6.40
#